data_AF-A0A538NEK4-F1
#
_entry.id   AF-A0A538NEK4-F1
#
_cell.length_a   1.000
_cell.length_b   1.000
_cell.length_c   1.000
_cell.angle_alpha   90.00
_cell.angle_beta   90.00
_cell.angle_gamma   90.00
#
_symmetry.space_group_name_H-M   'P 1'
#
loop_
_entity.id
_entity.type
_entity.pdbx_description
1 polymer ?
#
loop_
_entity_poly.entity_id
_entity_poly.type
_entity_poly.pdbx_seq_one_letter_code
_entity_poly.pdbx_strand_id
1 'polypeptide(L)' 'MVVSEETGGISICHRRRIERNFTPETFRQRIAEILLHSNYEESDPEKLAREVDLRPARDNALVPDQKERSDDALAV' A
#
# COMPACT_ATOMS: atom_id res chain seq x y z
N MET A 1 1.52 -10.83 -3.62
CA MET A 1 2.32 -10.45 -4.81
C MET A 1 3.76 -10.84 -4.55
N VAL A 2 4.48 -11.33 -5.57
CA VAL A 2 5.89 -11.70 -5.47
C VAL A 2 6.62 -11.13 -6.69
N VAL A 3 7.86 -10.67 -6.49
CA VAL A 3 8.78 -10.28 -7.57
C VAL A 3 9.95 -11.26 -7.53
N SER A 4 10.25 -11.88 -8.67
CA SER A 4 11.42 -12.75 -8.79
C SER A 4 12.69 -11.93 -8.71
N GLU A 5 13.59 -12.26 -7.78
CA GLU A 5 14.88 -11.56 -7.65
C GLU A 5 15.75 -11.74 -8.91
N GLU A 6 15.79 -12.95 -9.45
CA GLU A 6 16.61 -13.30 -10.62
C GLU A 6 16.19 -12.56 -11.90
N THR A 7 14.89 -12.41 -12.12
CA THR A 7 14.35 -11.91 -13.40
C THR A 7 13.63 -10.58 -13.31
N GLY A 8 13.39 -10.07 -12.10
CA GLY A 8 12.51 -8.93 -11.85
C GLY A 8 11.03 -9.22 -12.20
N GLY A 9 10.68 -10.46 -12.55
CA GLY A 9 9.34 -10.81 -13.01
C GLY A 9 8.29 -10.68 -11.92
N ILE A 10 7.17 -10.01 -12.23
CA ILE A 10 6.07 -9.80 -11.29
C ILE A 10 5.05 -10.94 -11.40
N SER A 11 4.60 -11.44 -10.24
CA SER A 11 3.57 -12.46 -10.12
C SER A 11 2.52 -12.12 -9.06
N ILE A 12 1.26 -12.42 -9.34
CA ILE A 12 0.12 -12.22 -8.45
C ILE A 12 -0.49 -13.58 -8.13
N CYS A 13 -0.65 -13.88 -6.84
CA CYS A 13 -1.45 -15.01 -6.37
C CYS A 13 -2.74 -14.45 -5.77
N HIS A 14 -3.88 -14.76 -6.39
CA HIS A 14 -5.19 -14.31 -5.97
C HIS A 14 -6.26 -15.36 -6.32
N ARG A 15 -7.24 -15.58 -5.43
CA ARG A 15 -8.33 -16.57 -5.62
C ARG A 15 -7.84 -17.97 -6.06
N ARG A 16 -6.78 -18.48 -5.40
CA ARG A 16 -6.16 -19.79 -5.70
C ARG A 16 -5.57 -19.92 -7.11
N ARG A 17 -5.38 -18.82 -7.83
CA ARG A 17 -4.71 -18.77 -9.14
C ARG A 17 -3.41 -17.98 -9.01
N ILE A 18 -2.40 -18.42 -9.76
CA ILE A 18 -1.12 -17.72 -9.88
C ILE A 18 -1.03 -17.18 -11.30
N GLU A 19 -1.00 -15.86 -11.43
CA GLU A 19 -0.75 -15.12 -12.66
C GLU A 19 0.70 -14.61 -12.63
N ARG A 20 1.45 -14.75 -13.73
CA ARG A 20 2.89 -14.47 -13.82
C ARG A 20 3.20 -13.62 -15.04
N ASN A 21 4.44 -13.10 -15.09
CA ASN A 21 5.00 -12.36 -16.23
C ASN A 21 4.24 -11.07 -16.53
N PHE A 22 3.82 -10.35 -15.49
CA PHE A 22 3.16 -9.06 -15.69
C PHE A 22 4.16 -8.00 -16.19
N THR A 23 3.71 -7.19 -17.14
CA THR A 23 4.31 -5.88 -17.41
C THR A 23 3.85 -4.88 -16.34
N PRO A 24 4.57 -3.76 -16.14
CA PRO A 24 4.14 -2.73 -15.18
C PRO A 24 2.71 -2.24 -15.41
N GLU A 25 2.29 -2.10 -16.68
CA GLU A 25 0.94 -1.66 -17.05
C GLU A 25 -0.13 -2.70 -16.70
N THR A 26 0.05 -3.94 -17.16
CA THR A 26 -0.90 -5.03 -16.90
C THR A 26 -0.98 -5.38 -15.41
N PHE A 27 0.12 -5.19 -14.67
CA PHE A 27 0.15 -5.28 -13.22
C PHE A 27 -0.78 -4.23 -12.57
N ARG A 28 -0.66 -2.95 -12.95
CA ARG A 28 -1.49 -1.87 -12.40
C ARG A 28 -2.98 -2.13 -12.66
N GLN A 29 -3.31 -2.55 -13.88
CA GLN A 29 -4.68 -2.92 -14.26
C GLN A 29 -5.22 -4.06 -13.40
N ARG A 30 -4.45 -5.13 -13.20
CA ARG A 30 -4.88 -6.26 -12.37
C ARG A 30 -5.09 -5.89 -10.91
N ILE A 31 -4.21 -5.07 -10.34
CA ILE A 31 -4.35 -4.64 -8.95
C ILE A 31 -5.58 -3.74 -8.78
N ALA A 32 -5.88 -2.85 -9.74
CA ALA A 32 -7.09 -2.05 -9.71
C ALA A 32 -8.36 -2.93 -9.74
N GLU A 33 -8.38 -3.94 -10.60
CA GLU A 33 -9.51 -4.88 -10.66
C GLU A 33 -9.69 -5.65 -9.33
N ILE A 34 -8.59 -6.11 -8.73
CA ILE A 34 -8.62 -6.93 -7.52
C ILE A 34 -8.95 -6.11 -6.26
N LEU A 35 -8.36 -4.93 -6.09
CA LEU A 35 -8.46 -4.14 -4.86
C LEU A 35 -9.54 -3.05 -4.91
N LEU A 36 -9.77 -2.45 -6.09
CA LEU A 36 -10.63 -1.28 -6.26
C LEU A 36 -11.95 -1.62 -6.99
N HIS A 37 -12.11 -2.86 -7.45
CA HIS A 37 -13.28 -3.29 -8.25
C HIS A 37 -13.57 -2.37 -9.44
N SER A 38 -12.54 -1.73 -9.99
CA SER A 38 -12.64 -0.70 -11.00
C SER A 38 -11.56 -0.90 -12.07
N ASN A 39 -11.80 -0.37 -13.27
CA ASN A 39 -10.77 -0.37 -14.30
C ASN A 39 -9.70 0.67 -13.96
N TYR A 40 -8.44 0.37 -14.28
CA TYR A 40 -7.35 1.31 -14.06
C TYR A 40 -7.38 2.37 -15.17
N GLU A 41 -7.78 3.59 -14.82
CA GLU A 41 -7.60 4.75 -15.70
C GLU A 41 -6.11 5.12 -15.69
N GLU A 42 -5.50 5.16 -16.88
CA GLU A 42 -4.12 5.62 -17.03
C GLU A 42 -4.02 7.08 -16.57
N SER A 43 -3.47 7.31 -15.38
CA SER A 43 -3.11 8.67 -14.97
C SER A 43 -1.87 9.09 -15.73
N ASP A 44 -1.94 10.22 -16.45
CA ASP A 44 -0.80 10.86 -17.10
C ASP A 44 0.40 10.90 -16.13
N PRO A 45 1.59 10.46 -16.56
CA PRO A 45 2.79 10.49 -15.73
C PRO A 45 3.12 11.91 -15.22
N GLU A 46 2.70 12.94 -15.96
CA GLU A 46 2.82 14.34 -15.58
C GLU A 46 1.95 14.73 -14.38
N LYS A 47 0.82 14.05 -14.14
CA LYS A 47 -0.02 14.27 -12.95
C LYS A 47 0.59 13.66 -11.70
N LEU A 48 1.26 12.51 -11.82
CA LEU A 48 1.92 11.85 -10.69
C LEU A 48 3.12 12.64 -10.15
N ALA A 49 3.89 13.30 -11.04
CA ALA A 49 4.99 14.16 -10.62
C ALA A 49 4.54 15.39 -9.82
N ARG A 50 3.31 15.87 -10.04
CA ARG A 50 2.76 17.08 -9.38
C ARG A 50 2.10 16.80 -8.03
N GLU A 51 1.73 15.55 -7.73
CA GLU A 51 1.11 15.19 -6.45
C GLU A 51 2.14 15.06 -5.30
N VAL A 52 3.41 14.79 -5.63
CA VAL A 52 4.50 14.72 -4.64
C VAL A 52 4.84 16.08 -4.02
N ASP A 53 4.50 17.18 -4.70
CA ASP A 53 4.87 18.54 -4.27
C ASP A 53 3.83 19.21 -3.33
N LEU A 54 2.64 18.61 -3.14
CA LEU A 54 1.54 19.26 -2.43
C LEU A 54 1.09 18.53 -1.16
N ARG A 55 2.02 18.36 -0.21
CA ARG A 55 1.65 18.36 1.21
C ARG A 55 2.66 19.18 2.02
N PRO A 56 2.42 20.47 2.29
CA PRO A 56 3.05 21.09 3.45
C PRO A 56 2.65 20.25 4.67
N ALA A 57 3.65 19.76 5.39
CA ALA A 57 3.49 18.95 6.59
C ALA A 57 2.53 19.66 7.54
N ARG A 58 1.28 19.17 7.59
CA ARG A 58 0.29 19.69 8.51
C ARG A 58 0.72 19.23 9.89
N ASP A 59 1.12 20.22 10.68
CA ASP A 59 1.42 20.21 12.10
C ASP A 59 0.59 19.16 12.85
N ASN A 60 1.19 18.00 13.11
CA ASN A 60 0.66 17.04 14.08
C ASN A 60 1.62 17.11 15.26
N ALA A 61 1.30 17.98 16.22
CA ALA A 61 2.00 18.04 17.49
C ALA A 61 2.07 16.63 18.10
N LEU A 62 3.29 16.11 18.20
CA LEU A 62 3.59 14.85 18.85
C LEU A 62 3.17 14.97 20.33
N VAL A 63 2.12 14.25 20.72
CA VAL A 63 1.74 14.13 22.13
C VAL A 63 2.84 13.35 22.85
N PRO A 64 3.49 13.90 23.88
CA PRO A 64 4.53 13.18 24.61
C PRO A 64 3.94 12.11 25.54
N ASP A 65 4.69 11.02 25.63
CA ASP A 65 4.64 9.88 26.55
C ASP A 65 3.76 10.06 27.81
N GLN A 66 2.75 9.20 27.98
CA GLN A 66 2.02 9.07 29.24
C GLN A 66 2.44 7.78 29.94
N LYS A 67 3.43 7.92 30.84
CA LYS A 67 3.85 6.90 31.80
C LYS A 67 2.81 6.75 32.92
N GLU A 68 2.48 5.48 33.20
CA GLU A 68 2.00 4.89 34.47
C GLU A 68 0.63 5.28 35.03
N ARG A 69 -0.26 4.27 35.18
CA ARG A 69 -1.18 4.18 36.33
C ARG A 69 -1.61 2.73 36.62
N SER A 70 -0.97 2.16 37.65
CA SER A 70 -1.44 1.23 38.69
C SER A 70 -2.60 0.27 38.36
N ASP A 71 -2.32 -1.04 38.31
CA ASP A 71 -3.32 -2.09 38.48
C ASP A 71 -3.18 -2.65 39.90
N ASP A 72 -4.05 -2.17 40.80
CA ASP A 72 -4.37 -2.87 42.05
C ASP A 72 -5.71 -3.56 41.82
N ALA A 73 -5.67 -4.89 41.69
CA ALA A 73 -6.83 -5.74 41.73
C ALA A 73 -6.54 -6.94 42.64
N LEU A 74 -6.95 -6.78 43.89
CA LEU A 74 -7.07 -7.81 44.92
C LEU A 74 -7.79 -9.06 44.41
N ALA A 75 -7.25 -10.24 44.71
CA ALA A 75 -8.01 -11.49 44.74
C ALA A 75 -7.48 -12.45 45.82
N VAL A 76 -8.27 -12.51 46.91
CA VAL A 76 -8.48 -13.50 47.99
C VAL A 76 -7.36 -14.45 48.46
#